data_AF-A0A1V9YBT8-F1
#
_entry.id   AF-A0A1V9YBT8-F1
#
_cell.length_a   1.000
_cell.length_b   1.000
_cell.length_c   1.000
_cell.angle_alpha   90.00
_cell.angle_beta   90.00
_cell.angle_gamma   90.00
#
_symmetry.space_group_name_H-M   'P 1'
#
loop_
_entity.id
_entity.type
_entity.pdbx_description
1 polymer ?
#
loop_
_entity_poly.entity_id
_entity_poly.type
_entity_poly.pdbx_seq_one_letter_code
_entity_poly.pdbx_strand_id
1 'polypeptide(L)'
;MQGRRWRFLSPAMEAAAAPLALLPHTLSLSVGLFPRRLLAVHLFHGLYGHAAISPDFVVPDEWGYGLAGMRLGADAQELRLVRRLPMEVGTVVALDDAGFVWDVAARGAWPDIVCLLTSCRTLFPNARLVDGGGATAKRLPLGGLLTALETHREFASPAQRALLATLGVDVESRWTIKYSALRAYFALHCHVIVPLAFVVPANDERWPPQTWHLPLGFIVHWLRQIGPEITENRRADLDALDFCWFLYEWEYSFDVAAEAFGLHKVVPESFVVPRTYNWPFTVHGLAFGQLAKQRAALFARLEVRYAATLARLRGEANPQKAYAAAFTVDAVFDSFRDYTERHKSAQIPFLYGADEDTSAMPLGFFMDYCRRRFVHLDQTLQARLVDLWSGGSLMTTPRLPTTSAVV
;
A
#
# COMPACT_ATOMS: atom_id res chain seq x y z
N MET A 1 -17.48 -6.39 5.06
CA MET A 1 -17.63 -5.96 3.64
C MET A 1 -16.35 -6.21 2.86
N GLN A 2 -15.97 -7.48 2.68
CA GLN A 2 -14.83 -7.88 1.83
C GLN A 2 -15.42 -8.53 0.57
N GLY A 3 -15.14 -7.97 -0.59
CA GLY A 3 -15.65 -8.49 -1.86
C GLY A 3 -15.75 -7.38 -2.90
N ARG A 4 -14.67 -7.15 -3.65
CA ARG A 4 -14.60 -6.40 -4.93
C ARG A 4 -13.16 -6.39 -5.47
N ARG A 5 -12.45 -7.53 -5.48
CA ARG A 5 -11.05 -7.56 -5.94
C ARG A 5 -10.87 -7.76 -7.46
N TRP A 6 -11.83 -8.35 -8.17
CA TRP A 6 -11.78 -8.48 -9.63
C TRP A 6 -13.22 -8.57 -10.16
N ARG A 7 -13.72 -7.54 -10.84
CA ARG A 7 -15.11 -7.50 -11.36
C ARG A 7 -15.23 -7.85 -12.85
N PHE A 8 -14.22 -8.52 -13.42
CA PHE A 8 -14.15 -8.69 -14.88
C PHE A 8 -13.80 -10.11 -15.38
N LEU A 9 -13.83 -11.15 -14.53
CA LEU A 9 -13.62 -12.53 -14.94
C LEU A 9 -14.64 -13.48 -14.24
N SER A 10 -14.86 -14.64 -14.86
CA SER A 10 -16.08 -15.46 -14.98
C SER A 10 -16.92 -15.83 -13.73
N PRO A 11 -18.16 -16.35 -13.90
CA PRO A 11 -19.03 -16.88 -12.82
C PRO A 11 -18.37 -17.93 -11.89
N ALA A 12 -17.28 -18.57 -12.32
CA ALA A 12 -16.51 -19.48 -11.48
C ALA A 12 -15.85 -18.77 -10.28
N MET A 13 -15.61 -17.46 -10.37
CA MET A 13 -15.03 -16.65 -9.29
C MET A 13 -16.03 -16.33 -8.18
N GLU A 14 -17.32 -16.16 -8.51
CA GLU A 14 -18.37 -15.96 -7.50
C GLU A 14 -18.62 -17.26 -6.71
N ALA A 15 -18.50 -18.42 -7.34
CA ALA A 15 -18.58 -19.72 -6.68
C ALA A 15 -17.41 -19.97 -5.70
N ALA A 16 -16.19 -19.50 -6.02
CA ALA A 16 -15.02 -19.66 -5.16
C ALA A 16 -15.03 -18.76 -3.90
N ALA A 17 -15.83 -17.69 -3.88
CA ALA A 17 -15.93 -16.76 -2.76
C ALA A 17 -17.02 -17.14 -1.73
N ALA A 18 -17.97 -18.00 -2.11
CA ALA A 18 -19.09 -18.42 -1.25
C ALA A 18 -18.70 -19.13 0.07
N PRO A 19 -17.60 -19.92 0.17
CA PRO A 19 -17.24 -20.59 1.42
C PRO A 19 -16.67 -19.67 2.51
N LEU A 20 -16.34 -18.41 2.20
CA LEU A 20 -15.62 -17.49 3.11
C LEU A 20 -16.46 -17.00 4.30
N ALA A 21 -17.75 -17.32 4.37
CA ALA A 21 -18.64 -16.84 5.43
C ALA A 21 -18.79 -17.80 6.63
N LEU A 22 -18.19 -19.01 6.60
CA LEU A 22 -18.54 -20.07 7.57
C LEU A 22 -17.37 -20.82 8.23
N LEU A 23 -16.13 -20.32 8.20
CA LEU A 23 -15.03 -21.04 8.86
C LEU A 23 -14.95 -20.73 10.37
N PRO A 24 -15.03 -21.74 11.27
CA PRO A 24 -14.87 -21.56 12.70
C PRO A 24 -13.41 -21.27 13.09
N HIS A 25 -13.27 -20.53 14.18
CA HIS A 25 -12.00 -20.16 14.80
C HIS A 25 -11.29 -21.36 15.44
N THR A 26 -10.39 -22.03 14.72
CA THR A 26 -9.25 -22.74 15.34
C THR A 26 -8.06 -22.75 14.38
N LEU A 27 -7.23 -21.69 14.47
CA LEU A 27 -5.91 -21.65 13.83
C LEU A 27 -4.97 -22.61 14.55
N SER A 28 -4.75 -23.78 13.97
CA SER A 28 -3.72 -24.73 14.39
C SER A 28 -2.80 -25.03 13.21
N LEU A 29 -1.84 -24.13 12.95
CA LEU A 29 -0.60 -24.53 12.29
C LEU A 29 0.21 -25.34 13.30
N SER A 30 -0.13 -26.61 13.49
CA SER A 30 0.69 -27.48 14.33
C SER A 30 2.01 -27.72 13.60
N VAL A 31 3.12 -27.29 14.21
CA VAL A 31 4.49 -27.39 13.69
C VAL A 31 4.84 -28.82 13.26
N GLY A 32 4.16 -29.84 13.78
CA GLY A 32 4.34 -31.24 13.41
C GLY A 32 3.73 -31.70 12.07
N LEU A 33 2.82 -30.93 11.45
CA LEU A 33 2.16 -31.33 10.19
C LEU A 33 2.78 -30.74 8.92
N PHE A 34 3.61 -29.70 9.04
CA PHE A 34 4.19 -29.02 7.88
C PHE A 34 5.02 -29.93 6.95
N PRO A 35 5.91 -30.82 7.46
CA PRO A 35 6.67 -31.74 6.60
C PRO A 35 5.76 -32.68 5.78
N ARG A 36 4.64 -33.12 6.36
CA ARG A 36 3.65 -33.97 5.66
C ARG A 36 2.91 -33.20 4.58
N ARG A 37 2.50 -31.95 4.86
CA ARG A 37 1.89 -31.04 3.89
C ARG A 37 2.83 -30.79 2.70
N LEU A 38 4.09 -30.47 2.99
CA LEU A 38 5.11 -30.21 1.97
C LEU A 38 5.39 -31.43 1.07
N LEU A 39 5.50 -32.62 1.67
CA LEU A 39 5.66 -33.88 0.94
C LEU A 39 4.45 -34.14 0.04
N ALA A 40 3.24 -33.96 0.55
CA ALA A 40 2.01 -34.14 -0.21
C ALA A 40 1.91 -33.16 -1.39
N VAL A 41 2.33 -31.90 -1.21
CA VAL A 41 2.41 -30.92 -2.31
C VAL A 41 3.44 -31.35 -3.36
N HIS A 42 4.63 -31.83 -2.95
CA HIS A 42 5.65 -32.36 -3.86
C HIS A 42 5.13 -33.54 -4.70
N LEU A 43 4.46 -34.49 -4.05
CA LEU A 43 3.86 -35.64 -4.74
C LEU A 43 2.75 -35.21 -5.70
N PHE A 44 1.88 -34.28 -5.27
CA PHE A 44 0.84 -33.71 -6.13
C PHE A 44 1.48 -33.09 -7.39
N HIS A 45 2.50 -32.25 -7.20
CA HIS A 45 3.21 -31.61 -8.31
C HIS A 45 3.85 -32.63 -9.25
N GLY A 46 4.49 -33.67 -8.71
CA GLY A 46 5.11 -34.73 -9.51
C GLY A 46 4.11 -35.54 -10.34
N LEU A 47 2.90 -35.78 -9.81
CA LEU A 47 1.86 -36.56 -10.47
C LEU A 47 1.04 -35.75 -11.49
N TYR A 48 0.72 -34.50 -11.17
CA TYR A 48 -0.18 -33.66 -11.99
C TYR A 48 0.55 -32.56 -12.79
N GLY A 49 1.87 -32.40 -12.61
CA GLY A 49 2.67 -31.39 -13.29
C GLY A 49 2.42 -29.95 -12.81
N HIS A 50 1.62 -29.75 -11.76
CA HIS A 50 1.33 -28.47 -11.14
C HIS A 50 0.86 -28.69 -9.69
N ALA A 51 0.95 -27.68 -8.82
CA ALA A 51 0.35 -27.74 -7.47
C ALA A 51 -0.81 -26.74 -7.26
N ALA A 52 -1.65 -26.57 -8.29
CA ALA A 52 -2.96 -25.92 -8.17
C ALA A 52 -3.99 -26.86 -7.53
N ILE A 53 -3.81 -27.14 -6.24
CA ILE A 53 -4.62 -28.13 -5.52
C ILE A 53 -6.03 -27.56 -5.27
N SER A 54 -7.05 -28.31 -5.70
CA SER A 54 -8.48 -28.00 -5.49
C SER A 54 -8.83 -28.06 -3.99
N PRO A 55 -9.68 -27.17 -3.45
CA PRO A 55 -10.08 -27.19 -2.04
C PRO A 55 -10.67 -28.53 -1.56
N ASP A 56 -11.31 -29.27 -2.46
CA ASP A 56 -11.97 -30.54 -2.15
C ASP A 56 -11.05 -31.75 -2.31
N PHE A 57 -9.78 -31.55 -2.69
CA PHE A 57 -8.86 -32.65 -2.93
C PHE A 57 -8.49 -33.37 -1.63
N VAL A 58 -8.68 -34.68 -1.62
CA VAL A 58 -8.27 -35.60 -0.56
C VAL A 58 -7.25 -36.57 -1.12
N VAL A 59 -6.15 -36.78 -0.39
CA VAL A 59 -5.06 -37.65 -0.83
C VAL A 59 -5.56 -39.10 -0.94
N PRO A 60 -5.43 -39.73 -2.12
CA PRO A 60 -5.77 -41.14 -2.32
C PRO A 60 -4.88 -42.08 -1.49
N ASP A 61 -5.39 -43.26 -1.17
CA ASP A 61 -4.67 -44.27 -0.38
C ASP A 61 -3.37 -44.73 -1.05
N GLU A 62 -3.32 -44.65 -2.38
CA GLU A 62 -2.22 -45.05 -3.26
C GLU A 62 -0.94 -44.21 -3.05
N TRP A 63 -1.06 -43.02 -2.47
CA TRP A 63 0.08 -42.13 -2.26
C TRP A 63 1.03 -42.63 -1.17
N GLY A 64 0.57 -43.52 -0.29
CA GLY A 64 1.40 -44.06 0.80
C GLY A 64 1.84 -43.00 1.82
N TYR A 65 2.97 -43.25 2.50
CA TYR A 65 3.62 -42.35 3.47
C TYR A 65 2.72 -41.85 4.62
N GLY A 66 1.64 -42.57 4.92
CA GLY A 66 0.62 -42.14 5.88
C GLY A 66 -0.11 -40.87 5.47
N LEU A 67 -0.11 -40.50 4.19
CA LEU A 67 -0.82 -39.31 3.66
C LEU A 67 -2.27 -39.62 3.27
N ALA A 68 -2.64 -40.91 3.17
CA ALA A 68 -3.98 -41.38 2.88
C ALA A 68 -5.06 -40.67 3.71
N GLY A 69 -6.11 -40.17 3.05
CA GLY A 69 -7.22 -39.46 3.69
C GLY A 69 -6.91 -38.02 4.14
N MET A 70 -5.69 -37.53 3.92
CA MET A 70 -5.34 -36.14 4.21
C MET A 70 -6.13 -35.18 3.31
N ARG A 71 -6.80 -34.20 3.92
CA ARG A 71 -7.54 -33.13 3.21
C ARG A 71 -6.58 -32.07 2.67
N LEU A 72 -5.66 -32.48 1.80
CA LEU A 72 -4.61 -31.62 1.24
C LEU A 72 -5.18 -30.37 0.55
N GLY A 73 -6.37 -30.46 -0.06
CA GLY A 73 -7.07 -29.31 -0.62
C GLY A 73 -7.44 -28.24 0.40
N ALA A 74 -7.98 -28.66 1.55
CA ALA A 74 -8.32 -27.76 2.65
C ALA A 74 -7.05 -27.15 3.26
N ASP A 75 -6.01 -27.97 3.47
CA ASP A 75 -4.70 -27.51 3.96
C ASP A 75 -4.06 -26.49 3.00
N ALA A 76 -4.11 -26.74 1.69
CA ALA A 76 -3.64 -25.80 0.67
C ALA A 76 -4.43 -24.48 0.72
N GLN A 77 -5.76 -24.55 0.90
CA GLN A 77 -6.59 -23.36 1.02
C GLN A 77 -6.24 -22.56 2.28
N GLU A 78 -5.97 -23.22 3.40
CA GLU A 78 -5.50 -22.57 4.62
C GLU A 78 -4.16 -21.86 4.38
N LEU A 79 -3.19 -22.52 3.75
CA LEU A 79 -1.88 -21.92 3.43
C LEU A 79 -2.06 -20.65 2.59
N ARG A 80 -2.94 -20.66 1.57
CA ARG A 80 -3.25 -19.48 0.74
C ARG A 80 -3.88 -18.34 1.55
N LEU A 81 -4.69 -18.65 2.55
CA LEU A 81 -5.29 -17.63 3.44
C LEU A 81 -4.25 -17.05 4.39
N VAL A 82 -3.41 -17.90 4.98
CA VAL A 82 -2.36 -17.49 5.92
C VAL A 82 -1.25 -16.71 5.22
N ARG A 83 -1.02 -16.91 3.91
CA ARG A 83 -0.07 -16.11 3.11
C ARG A 83 -0.32 -14.60 3.19
N ARG A 84 -1.55 -14.19 3.51
CA ARG A 84 -1.93 -12.78 3.71
C ARG A 84 -1.45 -12.20 5.05
N LEU A 85 -0.97 -13.05 5.94
CA LEU A 85 -0.37 -12.73 7.22
C LEU A 85 1.15 -13.03 7.16
N PRO A 86 1.95 -12.51 8.09
CA PRO A 86 3.36 -12.86 8.19
C PRO A 86 3.53 -14.37 8.38
N MET A 87 4.13 -15.04 7.39
CA MET A 87 4.53 -16.44 7.46
C MET A 87 6.04 -16.53 7.64
N GLU A 88 6.50 -17.64 8.24
CA GLU A 88 7.93 -17.93 8.31
C GLU A 88 8.52 -18.06 6.90
N VAL A 89 9.64 -17.37 6.66
CA VAL A 89 10.28 -17.31 5.34
C VAL A 89 10.63 -18.70 4.82
N GLY A 90 11.17 -19.58 5.69
CA GLY A 90 11.52 -20.96 5.31
C GLY A 90 10.33 -21.81 4.86
N THR A 91 9.14 -21.58 5.44
CA THR A 91 7.90 -22.25 5.04
C THR A 91 7.48 -21.84 3.63
N VAL A 92 7.56 -20.55 3.33
CA VAL A 92 7.19 -20.00 2.01
C VAL A 92 8.15 -20.50 0.94
N VAL A 93 9.46 -20.42 1.21
CA VAL A 93 10.49 -20.91 0.28
C VAL A 93 10.29 -22.40 -0.03
N ALA A 94 10.06 -23.23 0.98
CA ALA A 94 9.86 -24.66 0.76
C ALA A 94 8.61 -24.95 -0.10
N LEU A 95 7.51 -24.21 0.10
CA LEU A 95 6.30 -24.35 -0.71
C LEU A 95 6.50 -23.82 -2.14
N ASP A 96 7.22 -22.71 -2.30
CA ASP A 96 7.61 -22.18 -3.62
C ASP A 96 8.47 -23.19 -4.39
N ASP A 97 9.46 -23.81 -3.73
CA ASP A 97 10.32 -24.87 -4.27
C ASP A 97 9.51 -26.13 -4.64
N ALA A 98 8.43 -26.41 -3.90
CA ALA A 98 7.49 -27.48 -4.20
C ALA A 98 6.54 -27.17 -5.37
N GLY A 99 6.63 -25.97 -5.96
CA GLY A 99 5.77 -25.52 -7.05
C GLY A 99 4.35 -25.16 -6.61
N PHE A 100 4.14 -24.87 -5.32
CA PHE A 100 2.83 -24.54 -4.74
C PHE A 100 2.21 -23.29 -5.39
N VAL A 101 0.96 -23.41 -5.83
CA VAL A 101 0.24 -22.30 -6.47
C VAL A 101 -0.55 -21.52 -5.41
N TRP A 102 -0.08 -20.29 -5.14
CA TRP A 102 -0.68 -19.39 -4.14
C TRP A 102 -1.96 -18.74 -4.66
N ASP A 103 -1.98 -18.34 -5.94
CA ASP A 103 -3.15 -17.76 -6.59
C ASP A 103 -3.63 -18.62 -7.77
N VAL A 104 -4.51 -19.58 -7.44
CA VAL A 104 -5.13 -20.48 -8.43
C VAL A 104 -5.97 -19.71 -9.44
N ALA A 105 -6.59 -18.58 -9.05
CA ALA A 105 -7.41 -17.78 -9.94
C ALA A 105 -6.54 -17.03 -10.96
N ALA A 106 -5.43 -16.44 -10.53
CA ALA A 106 -4.46 -15.82 -11.43
C ALA A 106 -3.87 -16.83 -12.42
N ARG A 107 -3.51 -18.03 -11.94
CA ARG A 107 -3.02 -19.11 -12.81
C ARG A 107 -4.07 -19.57 -13.82
N GLY A 108 -5.33 -19.73 -13.38
CA GLY A 108 -6.45 -20.11 -14.23
C GLY A 108 -6.81 -19.05 -15.28
N ALA A 109 -6.55 -17.77 -15.01
CA ALA A 109 -6.82 -16.67 -15.94
C ALA A 109 -5.81 -16.57 -17.09
N TRP A 110 -4.67 -17.28 -17.02
CA TRP A 110 -3.59 -17.15 -18.00
C TRP A 110 -4.02 -17.38 -19.47
N PRO A 111 -4.79 -18.43 -19.81
CA PRO A 111 -5.25 -18.66 -21.19
C PRO A 111 -6.11 -17.51 -21.72
N ASP A 112 -7.00 -16.97 -20.89
CA ASP A 112 -7.87 -15.85 -21.24
C ASP A 112 -7.06 -14.57 -21.47
N ILE A 113 -6.03 -14.33 -20.65
CA ILE A 113 -5.11 -13.21 -20.80
C ILE A 113 -4.36 -13.31 -22.14
N VAL A 114 -3.82 -14.49 -22.47
CA VAL A 114 -3.12 -14.72 -23.74
C VAL A 114 -4.06 -14.50 -24.93
N CYS A 115 -5.29 -15.02 -24.85
CA CYS A 115 -6.32 -14.83 -25.88
C CYS A 115 -6.64 -13.34 -26.06
N LEU A 116 -6.80 -12.61 -24.96
CA LEU A 116 -7.05 -11.17 -24.97
C LEU A 116 -5.90 -10.40 -25.61
N LEU A 117 -4.66 -10.64 -25.17
CA LEU A 117 -3.48 -9.95 -25.68
C LEU A 117 -3.23 -10.26 -27.16
N THR A 118 -3.47 -11.51 -27.57
CA THR A 118 -3.41 -11.92 -28.99
C THR A 118 -4.45 -11.14 -29.80
N SER A 119 -5.69 -11.07 -29.30
CA SER A 119 -6.77 -10.30 -29.94
C SER A 119 -6.46 -8.81 -30.01
N CYS A 120 -5.87 -8.24 -28.96
CA CYS A 120 -5.43 -6.84 -28.99
C CYS A 120 -4.34 -6.62 -30.03
N ARG A 121 -3.38 -7.54 -30.16
CA ARG A 121 -2.30 -7.45 -31.15
C ARG A 121 -2.80 -7.61 -32.58
N THR A 122 -3.79 -8.47 -32.83
CA THR A 122 -4.38 -8.64 -34.17
C THR A 122 -5.23 -7.44 -34.57
N LEU A 123 -6.04 -6.90 -33.65
CA LEU A 123 -6.90 -5.75 -33.91
C LEU A 123 -6.11 -4.44 -33.98
N PHE A 124 -5.02 -4.32 -33.22
CA PHE A 124 -4.20 -3.12 -33.13
C PHE A 124 -2.69 -3.44 -33.22
N PRO A 125 -2.16 -3.82 -34.40
CA PRO A 125 -0.78 -4.30 -34.55
C PRO A 125 0.29 -3.36 -34.00
N ASN A 126 0.08 -2.05 -34.15
CA ASN A 126 1.03 -1.01 -33.77
C ASN A 126 0.65 -0.25 -32.47
N ALA A 127 -0.48 -0.57 -31.83
CA ALA A 127 -0.87 0.14 -30.63
C ALA A 127 -0.01 -0.28 -29.43
N ARG A 128 0.48 0.70 -28.68
CA ARG A 128 1.08 0.44 -27.37
C ARG A 128 -0.04 0.19 -26.36
N LEU A 129 0.07 -0.92 -25.63
CA LEU A 129 -0.77 -1.15 -24.46
C LEU A 129 -0.34 -0.14 -23.38
N VAL A 130 -1.24 0.75 -23.00
CA VAL A 130 -0.99 1.81 -22.01
C VAL A 130 -1.82 1.56 -20.75
N ASP A 131 -1.33 2.02 -19.61
CA ASP A 131 -2.05 1.90 -18.33
C ASP A 131 -3.28 2.84 -18.25
N GLY A 132 -3.39 3.82 -19.16
CA GLY A 132 -4.43 4.83 -19.19
C GLY A 132 -5.50 4.63 -20.28
N GLY A 133 -6.77 4.81 -19.92
CA GLY A 133 -7.91 4.80 -20.84
C GLY A 133 -8.19 6.17 -21.45
N GLY A 134 -7.74 6.40 -22.69
CA GLY A 134 -8.26 7.49 -23.52
C GLY A 134 -9.70 7.23 -23.97
N ALA A 135 -10.44 8.31 -24.29
CA ALA A 135 -11.90 8.34 -24.51
C ALA A 135 -12.48 7.35 -25.55
N THR A 136 -11.65 6.64 -26.32
CA THR A 136 -12.08 5.63 -27.29
C THR A 136 -12.07 4.19 -26.76
N ALA A 137 -11.40 3.91 -25.64
CA ALA A 137 -11.19 2.56 -25.10
C ALA A 137 -11.91 2.32 -23.75
N LYS A 138 -13.15 2.79 -23.62
CA LYS A 138 -13.97 2.73 -22.39
C LYS A 138 -14.39 1.31 -21.93
N ARG A 139 -13.74 0.21 -22.37
CA ARG A 139 -14.23 -1.15 -22.10
C ARG A 139 -13.21 -2.19 -21.58
N LEU A 140 -11.91 -1.90 -21.50
CA LEU A 140 -10.98 -2.82 -20.83
C LEU A 140 -10.08 -2.09 -19.83
N PRO A 141 -10.17 -2.39 -18.52
CA PRO A 141 -9.26 -1.85 -17.52
C PRO A 141 -7.91 -2.56 -17.58
N LEU A 142 -7.19 -2.38 -18.71
CA LEU A 142 -5.92 -3.06 -18.98
C LEU A 142 -4.84 -2.69 -17.97
N GLY A 143 -4.84 -1.50 -17.39
CA GLY A 143 -3.78 -1.07 -16.47
C GLY A 143 -3.62 -1.97 -15.24
N GLY A 144 -4.72 -2.46 -14.66
CA GLY A 144 -4.67 -3.41 -13.55
C GLY A 144 -4.10 -4.77 -13.98
N LEU A 145 -4.53 -5.27 -15.13
CA LEU A 145 -3.99 -6.50 -15.73
C LEU A 145 -2.50 -6.37 -16.05
N LEU A 146 -2.09 -5.28 -16.71
CA LEU A 146 -0.70 -5.03 -17.08
C LEU A 146 0.18 -4.91 -15.82
N THR A 147 -0.30 -4.21 -14.79
CA THR A 147 0.40 -4.15 -13.50
C THR A 147 0.52 -5.54 -12.86
N ALA A 148 -0.49 -6.38 -12.96
CA ALA A 148 -0.41 -7.77 -12.50
C ALA A 148 0.61 -8.57 -13.31
N LEU A 149 0.61 -8.47 -14.64
CA LEU A 149 1.61 -9.12 -15.50
C LEU A 149 3.03 -8.69 -15.14
N GLU A 150 3.23 -7.42 -14.77
CA GLU A 150 4.54 -6.89 -14.38
C GLU A 150 5.03 -7.40 -13.02
N THR A 151 4.12 -7.58 -12.07
CA THR A 151 4.48 -7.71 -10.64
C THR A 151 4.11 -9.04 -10.00
N HIS A 152 3.08 -9.73 -10.48
CA HIS A 152 2.51 -10.93 -9.87
C HIS A 152 3.37 -12.18 -10.13
N ARG A 153 3.60 -12.99 -9.09
CA ARG A 153 4.46 -14.19 -9.15
C ARG A 153 4.00 -15.25 -10.16
N GLU A 154 2.69 -15.49 -10.24
CA GLU A 154 2.10 -16.46 -11.20
C GLU A 154 2.32 -16.11 -12.68
N PHE A 155 2.78 -14.89 -13.01
CA PHE A 155 3.08 -14.46 -14.38
C PHE A 155 4.58 -14.27 -14.63
N ALA A 156 5.43 -14.71 -13.69
CA ALA A 156 6.86 -14.44 -13.70
C ALA A 156 7.71 -15.54 -14.37
N SER A 157 7.12 -16.65 -14.81
CA SER A 157 7.91 -17.75 -15.39
C SER A 157 8.57 -17.36 -16.73
N PRO A 158 9.77 -17.89 -17.05
CA PRO A 158 10.46 -17.54 -18.30
C PRO A 158 9.64 -17.78 -19.57
N ALA A 159 8.84 -18.85 -19.60
CA ALA A 159 7.95 -19.16 -20.72
C ALA A 159 6.83 -18.11 -20.88
N GLN A 160 6.22 -17.68 -19.78
CA GLN A 160 5.22 -16.61 -19.80
C GLN A 160 5.84 -15.28 -20.21
N ARG A 161 7.03 -14.94 -19.69
CA ARG A 161 7.78 -13.72 -20.08
C ARG A 161 8.10 -13.72 -21.58
N ALA A 162 8.54 -14.85 -22.13
CA ALA A 162 8.82 -14.98 -23.56
C ALA A 162 7.54 -14.80 -24.40
N LEU A 163 6.42 -15.39 -23.99
CA LEU A 163 5.14 -15.23 -24.68
C LEU A 163 4.62 -13.78 -24.61
N LEU A 164 4.77 -13.11 -23.47
CA LEU A 164 4.43 -11.69 -23.36
C LEU A 164 5.27 -10.83 -24.30
N ALA A 165 6.57 -11.13 -24.42
CA ALA A 165 7.46 -10.45 -25.36
C ALA A 165 7.05 -10.65 -26.82
N THR A 166 6.64 -11.86 -27.24
CA THR A 166 6.14 -12.08 -28.62
C THR A 166 4.82 -11.36 -28.89
N LEU A 167 4.00 -11.18 -27.86
CA LEU A 167 2.77 -10.37 -27.91
C LEU A 167 3.06 -8.86 -27.78
N GLY A 168 4.33 -8.47 -27.69
CA GLY A 168 4.83 -7.10 -27.59
C GLY A 168 4.46 -6.39 -26.28
N VAL A 169 4.37 -7.15 -25.19
CA VAL A 169 4.29 -6.66 -23.81
C VAL A 169 5.70 -6.72 -23.21
N ASP A 170 6.37 -5.57 -23.16
CA ASP A 170 7.66 -5.44 -22.49
C ASP A 170 7.45 -5.21 -20.98
N VAL A 171 7.54 -6.29 -20.21
CA VAL A 171 7.31 -6.30 -18.75
C VAL A 171 8.32 -5.41 -18.01
N GLU A 172 9.60 -5.48 -18.37
CA GLU A 172 10.68 -4.80 -17.64
C GLU A 172 10.65 -3.29 -17.87
N SER A 173 10.47 -2.87 -19.12
CA SER A 173 10.36 -1.44 -19.45
C SER A 173 9.16 -0.80 -18.75
N ARG A 174 8.01 -1.49 -18.74
CA ARG A 174 6.79 -0.99 -18.09
C ARG A 174 6.96 -0.85 -16.58
N TRP A 175 7.56 -1.85 -15.93
CA TRP A 175 7.89 -1.72 -14.51
C TRP A 175 8.87 -0.57 -14.25
N THR A 176 9.91 -0.45 -15.06
CA THR A 176 10.94 0.60 -14.90
C THR A 176 10.32 2.00 -14.97
N ILE A 177 9.36 2.22 -15.87
CA ILE A 177 8.61 3.48 -15.97
C ILE A 177 7.79 3.73 -14.69
N LYS A 178 7.03 2.74 -14.22
CA LYS A 178 6.22 2.86 -12.99
C LYS A 178 7.10 3.12 -11.77
N TYR A 179 8.19 2.38 -11.63
CA TYR A 179 9.14 2.55 -10.54
C TYR A 179 9.82 3.93 -10.58
N SER A 180 10.19 4.41 -11.77
CA SER A 180 10.73 5.76 -11.94
C SER A 180 9.74 6.85 -11.55
N ALA A 181 8.45 6.67 -11.86
CA ALA A 181 7.40 7.58 -11.41
C ALA A 181 7.24 7.55 -9.87
N LEU A 182 7.26 6.37 -9.25
CA LEU A 182 7.21 6.26 -7.78
C LEU A 182 8.44 6.91 -7.11
N ARG A 183 9.63 6.76 -7.69
CA ARG A 183 10.85 7.43 -7.23
C ARG A 183 10.77 8.95 -7.35
N ALA A 184 10.25 9.47 -8.45
CA ALA A 184 10.02 10.90 -8.63
C ALA A 184 9.01 11.43 -7.60
N TYR A 185 7.88 10.71 -7.41
CA TYR A 185 6.89 11.05 -6.39
C TYR A 185 7.51 11.06 -4.98
N PHE A 186 8.31 10.04 -4.63
CA PHE A 186 9.02 9.97 -3.36
C PHE A 186 10.02 11.12 -3.19
N ALA A 187 10.77 11.46 -4.24
CA ALA A 187 11.72 12.58 -4.20
C ALA A 187 11.01 13.93 -4.02
N LEU A 188 9.77 14.08 -4.46
CA LEU A 188 8.98 15.30 -4.30
C LEU A 188 8.29 15.38 -2.94
N HIS A 189 7.68 14.28 -2.48
CA HIS A 189 6.78 14.26 -1.33
C HIS A 189 7.34 13.56 -0.08
N CYS A 190 8.52 12.91 -0.17
CA CYS A 190 9.14 12.10 0.88
C CYS A 190 8.33 10.85 1.31
N HIS A 191 7.29 10.50 0.55
CA HIS A 191 6.45 9.33 0.74
C HIS A 191 5.87 8.84 -0.59
N VAL A 192 5.25 7.66 -0.59
CA VAL A 192 4.54 7.09 -1.76
C VAL A 192 3.04 6.91 -1.49
N ILE A 193 2.48 7.75 -0.60
CA ILE A 193 1.04 7.84 -0.36
C ILE A 193 0.41 8.69 -1.47
N VAL A 194 0.22 8.07 -2.64
CA VAL A 194 -0.29 8.74 -3.84
C VAL A 194 -1.84 8.78 -3.81
N PRO A 195 -2.47 9.96 -4.04
CA PRO A 195 -3.93 10.06 -4.18
C PRO A 195 -4.46 9.22 -5.34
N LEU A 196 -5.66 8.62 -5.22
CA LEU A 196 -6.21 7.72 -6.25
C LEU A 196 -6.28 8.36 -7.64
N ALA A 197 -6.73 9.62 -7.69
CA ALA A 197 -6.93 10.37 -8.93
C ALA A 197 -5.65 10.98 -9.49
N PHE A 198 -4.50 10.80 -8.82
CA PHE A 198 -3.25 11.43 -9.23
C PHE A 198 -2.75 10.83 -10.55
N VAL A 199 -2.50 11.72 -11.51
CA VAL A 199 -1.91 11.45 -12.81
C VAL A 199 -0.64 12.29 -12.91
N VAL A 200 0.45 11.69 -13.37
CA VAL A 200 1.72 12.41 -13.53
C VAL A 200 1.53 13.57 -14.52
N PRO A 201 1.85 14.82 -14.13
CA PRO A 201 1.72 15.97 -15.00
C PRO A 201 2.66 15.85 -16.20
N ALA A 202 2.23 16.38 -17.34
CA ALA A 202 3.07 16.46 -18.53
C ALA A 202 3.83 17.79 -18.57
N ASN A 203 4.99 17.79 -19.25
CA ASN A 203 5.87 18.95 -19.38
C ASN A 203 6.40 19.50 -18.04
N ASP A 204 6.43 18.65 -17.01
CA ASP A 204 7.03 18.98 -15.72
C ASP A 204 8.40 18.29 -15.63
N GLU A 205 9.47 19.09 -15.57
CA GLU A 205 10.86 18.63 -15.54
C GLU A 205 11.20 17.79 -14.30
N ARG A 206 10.39 17.90 -13.24
CA ARG A 206 10.53 17.08 -12.03
C ARG A 206 10.19 15.61 -12.28
N TRP A 207 9.51 15.31 -13.39
CA TRP A 207 9.07 13.97 -13.77
C TRP A 207 9.81 13.50 -15.03
N PRO A 208 10.35 12.27 -15.05
CA PRO A 208 10.92 11.71 -16.27
C PRO A 208 9.87 11.71 -17.40
N PRO A 209 10.21 12.12 -18.63
CA PRO A 209 9.23 12.27 -19.72
C PRO A 209 8.40 11.01 -20.02
N GLN A 210 8.98 9.83 -19.81
CA GLN A 210 8.32 8.54 -20.03
C GLN A 210 7.22 8.25 -19.00
N THR A 211 7.20 8.99 -17.88
CA THR A 211 6.22 8.83 -16.80
C THR A 211 5.04 9.78 -16.95
N TRP A 212 5.09 10.75 -17.86
CA TRP A 212 4.01 11.71 -18.05
C TRP A 212 2.69 11.03 -18.44
N HIS A 213 1.58 11.56 -17.92
CA HIS A 213 0.23 11.02 -18.08
C HIS A 213 0.01 9.63 -17.45
N LEU A 214 1.00 9.09 -16.73
CA LEU A 214 0.85 7.81 -16.06
C LEU A 214 -0.16 7.95 -14.89
N PRO A 215 -1.20 7.11 -14.80
CA PRO A 215 -2.18 7.16 -13.72
C PRO A 215 -1.61 6.53 -12.44
N LEU A 216 -0.62 7.19 -11.84
CA LEU A 216 0.18 6.67 -10.73
C LEU A 216 -0.67 6.34 -9.51
N GLY A 217 -1.74 7.09 -9.23
CA GLY A 217 -2.69 6.78 -8.15
C GLY A 217 -3.39 5.43 -8.31
N PHE A 218 -3.85 5.12 -9.51
CA PHE A 218 -4.44 3.81 -9.83
C PHE A 218 -3.40 2.69 -9.79
N ILE A 219 -2.18 2.94 -10.27
CA ILE A 219 -1.09 1.96 -10.21
C ILE A 219 -0.76 1.59 -8.77
N VAL A 220 -0.59 2.58 -7.89
CA VAL A 220 -0.37 2.34 -6.45
C VAL A 220 -1.54 1.57 -5.84
N HIS A 221 -2.78 1.88 -6.23
CA HIS A 221 -3.95 1.13 -5.80
C HIS A 221 -3.91 -0.34 -6.24
N TRP A 222 -3.59 -0.63 -7.50
CA TRP A 222 -3.47 -2.00 -8.00
C TRP A 222 -2.31 -2.76 -7.33
N LEU A 223 -1.15 -2.13 -7.12
CA LEU A 223 -0.05 -2.74 -6.39
C LEU A 223 -0.48 -3.19 -4.99
N ARG A 224 -1.21 -2.35 -4.26
CA ARG A 224 -1.77 -2.69 -2.94
C ARG A 224 -2.81 -3.82 -3.01
N GLN A 225 -3.55 -3.95 -4.11
CA GLN A 225 -4.51 -5.05 -4.30
C GLN A 225 -3.81 -6.39 -4.52
N ILE A 226 -2.72 -6.41 -5.31
CA ILE A 226 -1.91 -7.60 -5.56
C ILE A 226 -1.19 -8.02 -4.27
N GLY A 227 -0.63 -7.06 -3.52
CA GLY A 227 -0.15 -7.26 -2.16
C GLY A 227 0.88 -8.39 -2.01
N PRO A 228 0.55 -9.52 -1.33
CA PRO A 228 1.50 -10.59 -1.03
C PRO A 228 1.98 -11.38 -2.26
N GLU A 229 1.26 -11.30 -3.38
CA GLU A 229 1.58 -12.04 -4.60
C GLU A 229 2.62 -11.34 -5.48
N ILE A 230 3.06 -10.15 -5.08
CA ILE A 230 4.15 -9.45 -5.77
C ILE A 230 5.43 -10.28 -5.66
N THR A 231 6.18 -10.33 -6.77
CA THR A 231 7.49 -10.96 -6.87
C THR A 231 8.50 -10.28 -5.96
N GLU A 232 9.46 -11.05 -5.43
CA GLU A 232 10.40 -10.54 -4.42
C GLU A 232 11.21 -9.34 -4.90
N ASN A 233 11.69 -9.36 -6.15
CA ASN A 233 12.44 -8.23 -6.73
C ASN A 233 11.60 -6.94 -6.77
N ARG A 234 10.33 -7.06 -7.17
CA ARG A 234 9.40 -5.92 -7.24
C ARG A 234 8.97 -5.46 -5.84
N ARG A 235 8.92 -6.39 -4.89
CA ARG A 235 8.68 -6.09 -3.49
C ARG A 235 9.84 -5.30 -2.88
N ALA A 236 11.08 -5.73 -3.11
CA ALA A 236 12.29 -5.05 -2.67
C ALA A 236 12.39 -3.63 -3.26
N ASP A 237 12.07 -3.45 -4.54
CA ASP A 237 11.99 -2.13 -5.18
C ASP A 237 11.03 -1.19 -4.42
N LEU A 238 9.83 -1.67 -4.10
CA LEU A 238 8.80 -0.90 -3.39
C LEU A 238 9.18 -0.64 -1.92
N ASP A 239 9.73 -1.64 -1.24
CA ASP A 239 10.14 -1.52 0.16
C ASP A 239 11.31 -0.52 0.30
N ALA A 240 12.19 -0.40 -0.71
CA ALA A 240 13.21 0.66 -0.76
C ALA A 240 12.63 2.10 -0.83
N LEU A 241 11.33 2.25 -1.13
CA LEU A 241 10.62 3.53 -1.13
C LEU A 241 9.70 3.70 0.09
N ASP A 242 9.82 2.86 1.12
CA ASP A 242 8.88 2.81 2.25
C ASP A 242 7.42 2.68 1.79
N PHE A 243 7.16 1.84 0.78
CA PHE A 243 5.82 1.72 0.20
C PHE A 243 4.77 1.32 1.24
N CYS A 244 3.72 2.13 1.33
CA CYS A 244 2.61 1.89 2.25
C CYS A 244 1.60 0.91 1.63
N TRP A 245 1.51 -0.28 2.22
CA TRP A 245 0.63 -1.37 1.77
C TRP A 245 -0.83 -1.23 2.23
N PHE A 246 -1.12 -0.28 3.13
CA PHE A 246 -2.45 -0.08 3.68
C PHE A 246 -3.37 0.61 2.67
N LEU A 247 -4.56 0.03 2.43
CA LEU A 247 -5.55 0.51 1.48
C LEU A 247 -6.49 1.54 2.12
N TYR A 248 -6.29 2.83 1.79
CA TYR A 248 -7.18 3.99 2.01
C TYR A 248 -7.54 4.35 3.47
N GLU A 249 -7.78 5.65 3.67
CA GLU A 249 -7.99 6.33 4.97
C GLU A 249 -6.79 6.29 5.93
N TRP A 250 -5.56 6.31 5.39
CA TRP A 250 -4.33 6.35 6.19
C TRP A 250 -4.38 7.40 7.30
N GLU A 251 -4.89 8.59 7.00
CA GLU A 251 -4.93 9.71 7.93
C GLU A 251 -6.09 9.64 8.91
N TYR A 252 -7.32 9.49 8.40
CA TYR A 252 -8.51 9.36 9.25
C TYR A 252 -8.42 8.14 10.18
N SER A 253 -8.04 6.98 9.65
CA SER A 253 -7.89 5.76 10.44
C SER A 253 -6.73 5.87 11.43
N PHE A 254 -5.64 6.56 11.07
CA PHE A 254 -4.54 6.79 12.00
C PHE A 254 -4.96 7.71 13.14
N ASP A 255 -5.58 8.85 12.84
CA ASP A 255 -5.94 9.83 13.87
C ASP A 255 -6.99 9.26 14.84
N VAL A 256 -7.98 8.53 14.32
CA VAL A 256 -8.96 7.79 15.13
C VAL A 256 -8.29 6.73 16.01
N ALA A 257 -7.34 5.98 15.45
CA ALA A 257 -6.61 4.96 16.22
C ALA A 257 -5.66 5.59 17.26
N ALA A 258 -5.01 6.71 16.93
CA ALA A 258 -4.12 7.43 17.82
C ALA A 258 -4.88 8.05 19.01
N GLU A 259 -6.07 8.60 18.76
CA GLU A 259 -6.96 9.11 19.79
C GLU A 259 -7.39 7.98 20.74
N ALA A 260 -7.81 6.84 20.20
CA ALA A 260 -8.23 5.68 21.00
C ALA A 260 -7.07 5.01 21.76
N PHE A 261 -5.83 5.01 21.23
CA PHE A 261 -4.65 4.43 21.90
C PHE A 261 -4.20 5.25 23.11
N GLY A 262 -4.39 6.57 23.05
CA GLY A 262 -3.92 7.54 24.05
C GLY A 262 -2.53 8.09 23.72
N LEU A 263 -2.43 9.43 23.66
CA LEU A 263 -1.32 10.23 23.13
C LEU A 263 0.05 10.08 23.84
N HIS A 264 0.16 9.30 24.92
CA HIS A 264 1.37 9.21 25.76
C HIS A 264 2.05 7.84 25.75
N LYS A 265 1.58 6.89 24.92
CA LYS A 265 2.12 5.53 24.89
C LYS A 265 2.91 5.28 23.61
N VAL A 266 4.10 4.67 23.76
CA VAL A 266 4.86 4.16 22.62
C VAL A 266 4.09 3.00 22.01
N VAL A 267 3.77 3.09 20.72
CA VAL A 267 3.03 2.06 19.97
C VAL A 267 4.02 0.96 19.54
N PRO A 268 3.87 -0.30 19.97
CA PRO A 268 4.69 -1.40 19.46
C PRO A 268 4.52 -1.58 17.95
N GLU A 269 5.58 -1.90 17.20
CA GLU A 269 5.52 -2.05 15.73
C GLU A 269 4.51 -3.13 15.28
N SER A 270 4.44 -4.24 16.01
CA SER A 270 3.51 -5.33 15.73
C SER A 270 2.08 -5.08 16.22
N PHE A 271 1.79 -3.91 16.80
CA PHE A 271 0.47 -3.62 17.35
C PHE A 271 -0.59 -3.53 16.25
N VAL A 272 -1.58 -4.40 16.36
CA VAL A 272 -2.78 -4.43 15.53
C VAL A 272 -3.96 -4.06 16.42
N VAL A 273 -4.78 -3.11 15.98
CA VAL A 273 -5.94 -2.63 16.72
C VAL A 273 -6.90 -3.80 17.02
N PRO A 274 -7.15 -4.11 18.30
CA PRO A 274 -8.04 -5.20 18.69
C PRO A 274 -9.47 -4.98 18.24
N ARG A 275 -10.17 -6.06 17.90
CA ARG A 275 -11.61 -6.05 17.57
C ARG A 275 -12.47 -6.02 18.83
N THR A 276 -12.26 -5.01 19.66
CA THR A 276 -12.95 -4.85 20.94
C THR A 276 -13.77 -3.56 20.95
N TYR A 277 -14.80 -3.50 21.78
CA TYR A 277 -15.72 -2.36 21.86
C TYR A 277 -15.04 -1.03 22.30
N ASN A 278 -13.85 -1.11 22.90
CA ASN A 278 -13.04 0.07 23.26
C ASN A 278 -12.41 0.77 22.06
N TRP A 279 -12.49 0.17 20.86
CA TRP A 279 -11.95 0.71 19.64
C TRP A 279 -13.07 0.95 18.64
N PRO A 280 -13.05 2.07 17.89
CA PRO A 280 -13.99 2.28 16.80
C PRO A 280 -13.90 1.15 15.78
N PHE A 281 -15.05 0.68 15.30
CA PHE A 281 -15.11 -0.45 14.37
C PHE A 281 -14.38 -0.19 13.04
N THR A 282 -14.20 1.09 12.68
CA THR A 282 -13.51 1.54 11.48
C THR A 282 -12.02 1.20 11.48
N VAL A 283 -11.40 1.12 12.67
CA VAL A 283 -9.96 0.86 12.83
C VAL A 283 -9.64 -0.56 13.27
N HIS A 284 -10.65 -1.44 13.40
CA HIS A 284 -10.47 -2.83 13.83
C HIS A 284 -9.56 -3.62 12.86
N GLY A 285 -8.50 -4.22 13.40
CA GLY A 285 -7.52 -4.98 12.60
C GLY A 285 -6.51 -4.11 11.84
N LEU A 286 -6.52 -2.79 12.06
CA LEU A 286 -5.51 -1.89 11.52
C LEU A 286 -4.15 -2.18 12.16
N ALA A 287 -3.10 -2.39 11.37
CA ALA A 287 -1.73 -2.53 11.88
C ALA A 287 -1.15 -1.16 12.28
N PHE A 288 -1.73 -0.59 13.34
CA PHE A 288 -1.45 0.76 13.81
C PHE A 288 0.01 0.96 14.20
N GLY A 289 0.69 -0.07 14.72
CA GLY A 289 2.13 -0.02 15.00
C GLY A 289 2.99 0.26 13.76
N GLN A 290 2.74 -0.47 12.68
CA GLN A 290 3.44 -0.26 11.40
C GLN A 290 3.14 1.10 10.80
N LEU A 291 1.88 1.56 10.91
CA LEU A 291 1.48 2.88 10.45
C LEU A 291 2.16 4.00 11.26
N ALA A 292 2.26 3.86 12.58
CA ALA A 292 2.96 4.79 13.44
C ALA A 292 4.44 4.87 13.11
N LYS A 293 5.09 3.73 12.86
CA LYS A 293 6.47 3.68 12.37
C LYS A 293 6.64 4.42 11.04
N GLN A 294 5.76 4.16 10.07
CA GLN A 294 5.79 4.83 8.77
C GLN A 294 5.55 6.34 8.88
N ARG A 295 4.57 6.78 9.70
CA ARG A 295 4.31 8.21 9.95
C ARG A 295 5.51 8.89 10.63
N ALA A 296 6.14 8.24 11.61
CA ALA A 296 7.34 8.76 12.26
C ALA A 296 8.52 8.89 11.29
N ALA A 297 8.74 7.88 10.43
CA ALA A 297 9.79 7.92 9.40
C ALA A 297 9.56 9.05 8.38
N LEU A 298 8.31 9.24 7.95
CA LEU A 298 7.93 10.36 7.09
C LEU A 298 8.17 11.70 7.80
N PHE A 299 7.75 11.84 9.05
CA PHE A 299 7.96 13.05 9.85
C PHE A 299 9.45 13.41 9.91
N ALA A 300 10.33 12.45 10.22
CA ALA A 300 11.78 12.65 10.27
C ALA A 300 12.36 13.10 8.91
N ARG A 301 11.90 12.51 7.79
CA ARG A 301 12.32 12.94 6.44
C ARG A 301 11.90 14.38 6.13
N LEU A 302 10.68 14.76 6.52
CA LEU A 302 10.18 16.13 6.34
C LEU A 302 10.93 17.12 7.24
N GLU A 303 11.31 16.74 8.46
CA GLU A 303 12.16 17.59 9.31
C GLU A 303 13.51 17.89 8.66
N VAL A 304 14.16 16.89 8.06
CA VAL A 304 15.41 17.08 7.33
C VAL A 304 15.22 17.98 6.12
N ARG A 305 14.16 17.73 5.32
CA ARG A 305 13.89 18.51 4.09
C ARG A 305 13.59 19.98 4.39
N TYR A 306 12.77 20.26 5.40
CA TYR A 306 12.31 21.61 5.72
C TYR A 306 13.04 22.23 6.91
N ALA A 307 14.25 21.73 7.24
CA ALA A 307 15.04 22.17 8.39
C ALA A 307 15.22 23.69 8.48
N ALA A 308 15.35 24.37 7.34
CA ALA A 308 15.44 25.84 7.26
C ALA A 308 14.15 26.53 7.72
N THR A 309 12.98 26.09 7.24
CA THR A 309 11.68 26.60 7.69
C THR A 309 11.47 26.34 9.17
N LEU A 310 11.85 25.14 9.65
CA LEU A 310 11.71 24.77 11.05
C LEU A 310 12.62 25.57 11.98
N ALA A 311 13.86 25.87 11.57
CA ALA A 311 14.76 26.76 12.32
C ALA A 311 14.17 28.16 12.47
N ARG A 312 13.56 28.70 11.39
CA ARG A 312 12.85 29.99 11.44
C ARG A 312 11.67 29.98 12.40
N LEU A 313 10.90 28.89 12.43
CA LEU A 313 9.80 28.70 13.39
C LEU A 313 10.28 28.63 14.86
N ARG A 314 11.54 28.29 15.10
CA ARG A 314 12.16 28.31 16.44
C ARG A 314 12.90 29.61 16.76
N GLY A 315 12.94 30.57 15.82
CA GLY A 315 13.74 31.80 15.97
C GLY A 315 15.26 31.58 15.87
N GLU A 316 15.70 30.45 15.32
CA GLU A 316 17.11 30.07 15.19
C GLU A 316 17.72 30.58 13.87
N ALA A 317 19.05 30.72 13.86
CA ALA A 317 19.81 31.02 12.65
C ALA A 317 19.65 29.89 11.61
N ASN A 318 19.67 30.25 10.32
CA ASN A 318 19.45 29.30 9.24
C ASN A 318 20.56 28.22 9.22
N PRO A 319 20.23 26.91 9.22
CA PRO A 319 21.23 25.86 9.20
C PRO A 319 22.14 25.95 7.96
N GLN A 320 23.45 25.76 8.15
CA GLN A 320 24.47 25.84 7.09
C GLN A 320 24.33 24.79 5.98
N LYS A 321 23.54 23.72 6.20
CA LYS A 321 23.19 22.69 5.21
C LYS A 321 21.67 22.66 5.00
N ALA A 322 21.13 23.69 4.34
CA ALA A 322 19.72 23.71 3.95
C ALA A 322 19.53 23.10 2.56
N TYR A 323 18.83 21.96 2.48
CA TYR A 323 18.48 21.33 1.20
C TYR A 323 17.13 21.90 0.69
N ALA A 324 17.25 22.94 -0.15
CA ALA A 324 16.36 23.29 -1.27
C ALA A 324 14.88 23.69 -1.07
N ALA A 325 14.21 23.57 0.08
CA ALA A 325 12.85 24.13 0.24
C ALA A 325 12.67 24.89 1.56
N ALA A 326 12.69 26.23 1.51
CA ALA A 326 12.54 27.09 2.67
C ALA A 326 11.36 28.04 2.49
N PHE A 327 10.33 27.89 3.33
CA PHE A 327 9.21 28.80 3.37
C PHE A 327 9.45 29.90 4.42
N THR A 328 8.83 31.06 4.23
CA THR A 328 8.79 32.09 5.27
C THR A 328 7.78 31.70 6.32
N VAL A 329 7.97 32.20 7.55
CA VAL A 329 7.01 31.96 8.64
C VAL A 329 5.65 32.54 8.28
N ASP A 330 5.61 33.73 7.67
CA ASP A 330 4.35 34.37 7.29
C ASP A 330 3.58 33.57 6.24
N ALA A 331 4.25 33.04 5.21
CA ALA A 331 3.60 32.19 4.22
C ALA A 331 2.95 30.94 4.85
N VAL A 332 3.60 30.33 5.85
CA VAL A 332 3.06 29.17 6.57
C VAL A 332 1.80 29.56 7.35
N PHE A 333 1.85 30.66 8.09
CA PHE A 333 0.72 31.11 8.90
C PHE A 333 -0.45 31.66 8.06
N ASP A 334 -0.17 32.31 6.94
CA ASP A 334 -1.21 32.74 6.01
C ASP A 334 -1.90 31.52 5.39
N SER A 335 -1.13 30.49 5.01
CA SER A 335 -1.69 29.22 4.56
C SER A 335 -2.55 28.52 5.63
N PHE A 336 -2.16 28.58 6.92
CA PHE A 336 -3.00 28.06 8.01
C PHE A 336 -4.34 28.80 8.11
N ARG A 337 -4.31 30.12 7.94
CA ARG A 337 -5.51 30.96 7.98
C ARG A 337 -6.42 30.65 6.81
N ASP A 338 -5.88 30.60 5.59
CA ASP A 338 -6.61 30.27 4.37
C ASP A 338 -7.30 28.91 4.48
N TYR A 339 -6.59 27.90 5.01
CA TYR A 339 -7.19 26.60 5.28
C TYR A 339 -8.36 26.70 6.27
N THR A 340 -8.14 27.37 7.40
CA THR A 340 -9.15 27.50 8.46
C THR A 340 -10.39 28.23 7.96
N GLU A 341 -10.21 29.27 7.16
CA GLU A 341 -11.30 30.02 6.55
C GLU A 341 -12.09 29.19 5.53
N ARG A 342 -11.40 28.41 4.70
CA ARG A 342 -12.00 27.55 3.66
C ARG A 342 -12.74 26.35 4.24
N HIS A 343 -12.12 25.67 5.20
CA HIS A 343 -12.63 24.40 5.76
C HIS A 343 -13.40 24.57 7.08
N LYS A 344 -13.44 25.79 7.63
CA LYS A 344 -14.06 26.09 8.94
C LYS A 344 -13.56 25.16 10.06
N SER A 345 -12.30 24.76 9.98
CA SER A 345 -11.66 23.83 10.91
C SER A 345 -10.19 24.16 11.05
N ALA A 346 -9.69 24.13 12.28
CA ALA A 346 -8.26 24.22 12.57
C ALA A 346 -7.56 22.84 12.53
N GLN A 347 -8.30 21.76 12.26
CA GLN A 347 -7.72 20.42 12.10
C GLN A 347 -7.25 20.25 10.66
N ILE A 348 -5.95 20.54 10.45
CA ILE A 348 -5.27 20.34 9.18
C ILE A 348 -4.75 18.90 9.15
N PRO A 349 -5.17 18.06 8.18
CA PRO A 349 -4.64 16.72 8.00
C PRO A 349 -3.13 16.79 7.76
N PHE A 350 -2.35 15.91 8.39
CA PHE A 350 -0.90 15.77 8.26
C PHE A 350 -0.36 15.79 6.81
N LEU A 351 -1.03 15.12 5.86
CA LEU A 351 -0.63 15.07 4.45
C LEU A 351 -1.19 16.22 3.60
N TYR A 352 -1.91 17.17 4.21
CA TYR A 352 -2.49 18.30 3.48
C TYR A 352 -1.40 19.24 2.94
N GLY A 353 -1.47 19.54 1.64
CA GLY A 353 -0.68 20.54 0.95
C GLY A 353 -1.48 21.80 0.65
N ALA A 354 -0.87 22.99 0.79
CA ALA A 354 -1.57 24.27 0.61
C ALA A 354 -1.92 24.63 -0.85
N ASP A 355 -1.19 24.09 -1.83
CA ASP A 355 -1.46 24.21 -3.27
C ASP A 355 -1.90 22.87 -3.87
N GLU A 356 -2.66 22.89 -4.96
CA GLU A 356 -3.09 21.66 -5.67
C GLU A 356 -1.93 20.99 -6.44
N ASP A 357 -0.79 21.67 -6.60
CA ASP A 357 0.37 21.19 -7.32
C ASP A 357 1.33 20.33 -6.49
N THR A 358 2.03 19.44 -7.19
CA THR A 358 2.98 18.41 -6.70
C THR A 358 4.18 18.91 -5.85
N SER A 359 4.27 20.21 -5.55
CA SER A 359 5.25 20.79 -4.61
C SER A 359 4.63 21.80 -3.65
N ALA A 360 3.35 21.62 -3.33
CA ALA A 360 2.63 22.37 -2.32
C ALA A 360 3.34 22.33 -0.95
N MET A 361 3.29 23.45 -0.25
CA MET A 361 3.75 23.55 1.13
C MET A 361 3.07 22.46 1.98
N PRO A 362 3.81 21.60 2.71
CA PRO A 362 3.24 20.52 3.52
C PRO A 362 2.65 21.09 4.82
N LEU A 363 1.51 21.76 4.67
CA LEU A 363 0.86 22.53 5.71
C LEU A 363 0.47 21.65 6.90
N GLY A 364 -0.04 20.46 6.63
CA GLY A 364 -0.35 19.46 7.65
C GLY A 364 0.83 19.11 8.55
N PHE A 365 2.00 18.90 7.93
CA PHE A 365 3.25 18.65 8.66
C PHE A 365 3.65 19.83 9.52
N PHE A 366 3.61 21.07 9.00
CA PHE A 366 3.95 22.25 9.80
C PHE A 366 2.99 22.44 10.98
N MET A 367 1.69 22.18 10.79
CA MET A 367 0.72 22.24 11.88
C MET A 367 1.00 21.16 12.94
N ASP A 368 1.27 19.92 12.54
CA ASP A 368 1.63 18.82 13.46
C ASP A 368 2.94 19.13 14.20
N TYR A 369 3.95 19.68 13.51
CA TYR A 369 5.20 20.13 14.11
C TYR A 369 4.96 21.21 15.18
N CYS A 370 4.23 22.27 14.83
CA CYS A 370 3.91 23.36 15.75
C CYS A 370 3.13 22.89 16.98
N ARG A 371 2.19 21.95 16.82
CA ARG A 371 1.45 21.35 17.93
C ARG A 371 2.35 20.54 18.87
N ARG A 372 3.20 19.67 18.32
CA ARG A 372 4.11 18.80 19.11
C ARG A 372 5.19 19.57 19.84
N ARG A 373 5.66 20.68 19.25
CA ARG A 373 6.78 21.48 19.76
C ARG A 373 6.34 22.85 20.25
N PHE A 374 5.06 23.05 20.57
CA PHE A 374 4.48 24.35 20.93
C PHE A 374 5.31 25.11 21.98
N VAL A 375 5.74 24.42 23.04
CA VAL A 375 6.53 25.01 24.15
C VAL A 375 7.93 25.48 23.70
N HIS A 376 8.45 24.93 22.60
CA HIS A 376 9.75 25.26 22.04
C HIS A 376 9.69 26.28 20.89
N LEU A 377 8.50 26.79 20.56
CA LEU A 377 8.34 27.86 19.56
C LEU A 377 8.58 29.23 20.19
N ASP A 378 8.89 30.23 19.36
CA ASP A 378 8.95 31.63 19.80
C ASP A 378 7.61 32.11 20.40
N GLN A 379 7.66 32.99 21.40
CA GLN A 379 6.47 33.48 22.12
C GLN A 379 5.47 34.19 21.19
N THR A 380 5.95 34.92 20.18
CA THR A 380 5.10 35.59 19.19
C THR A 380 4.34 34.58 18.35
N LEU A 381 4.98 33.47 18.00
CA LEU A 381 4.38 32.40 17.20
C LEU A 381 3.41 31.56 18.01
N GLN A 382 3.71 31.33 19.29
CA GLN A 382 2.77 30.70 20.22
C GLN A 382 1.46 31.51 20.30
N ALA A 383 1.54 32.84 20.43
CA ALA A 383 0.38 33.72 20.45
C ALA A 383 -0.44 33.64 19.15
N ARG A 384 0.22 33.67 17.98
CA ARG A 384 -0.45 33.52 16.67
C ARG A 384 -1.19 32.18 16.54
N LEU A 385 -0.61 31.09 17.06
CA LEU A 385 -1.25 29.76 17.03
C LEU A 385 -2.46 29.68 17.96
N VAL A 386 -2.38 30.28 19.16
CA VAL A 386 -3.50 30.35 20.10
C VAL A 386 -4.66 31.12 19.48
N ASP A 387 -4.39 32.27 18.85
CA ASP A 387 -5.40 33.04 18.13
C ASP A 387 -6.09 32.20 17.04
N LEU A 388 -5.29 31.53 16.21
CA LEU A 388 -5.78 30.66 15.13
C LEU A 388 -6.66 29.50 15.63
N TRP A 389 -6.31 28.89 16.77
CA TRP A 389 -7.12 27.83 17.38
C TRP A 389 -8.37 28.36 18.09
N SER A 390 -8.32 29.58 18.61
CA SER A 390 -9.44 30.21 19.34
C SER A 390 -10.51 30.83 18.43
N GLY A 391 -10.13 31.29 17.23
CA GLY A 391 -11.05 31.83 16.22
C GLY A 391 -11.93 30.79 15.53
N GLY A 392 -11.62 29.49 15.67
CA GLY A 392 -12.41 28.37 15.15
C GLY A 392 -13.52 27.97 16.12
N SER A 393 -14.63 28.71 16.16
CA SER A 393 -15.78 28.36 17.00
C SER A 393 -16.50 27.11 16.47
N LEU A 394 -16.23 25.94 17.06
CA LEU A 394 -17.21 24.95 17.60
C LEU A 394 -16.59 23.55 17.78
N MET A 395 -16.62 23.08 19.03
CA MET A 395 -16.52 21.67 19.48
C MET A 395 -15.26 20.86 19.14
N THR A 396 -14.14 21.28 19.72
CA THR A 396 -13.28 20.45 20.60
C THR A 396 -12.13 21.36 20.96
N THR A 397 -12.00 21.70 22.24
CA THR A 397 -10.77 22.33 22.71
C THR A 397 -9.62 21.39 22.33
N PRO A 398 -8.63 21.81 21.51
CA PRO A 398 -7.37 21.12 21.55
C PRO A 398 -6.87 21.35 22.96
N ARG A 399 -6.85 20.30 23.79
CA ARG A 399 -6.25 20.40 25.12
C ARG A 399 -4.82 20.88 24.87
N LEU A 400 -4.54 22.11 25.30
CA LEU A 400 -3.19 22.60 25.46
C LEU A 400 -2.38 21.46 26.10
N PRO A 401 -1.18 21.13 25.61
CA PRO A 401 -0.34 20.14 26.26
C PRO A 401 -0.15 20.61 27.70
N THR A 402 -0.86 19.96 28.62
CA THR A 402 -0.79 20.28 30.03
C THR A 402 0.64 20.01 30.46
N THR A 403 1.25 21.05 31.00
CA THR A 403 2.57 21.07 31.61
C THR A 403 2.68 19.92 32.61
N SER A 404 3.31 18.81 32.20
CA SER A 404 3.92 17.87 33.11
C SER A 404 5.05 17.16 32.38
N ALA A 405 6.19 17.85 32.38
CA ALA A 405 7.48 17.18 32.41
C ALA A 405 7.55 16.36 33.71
N VAL A 406 8.03 15.12 33.65
CA VAL A 406 9.06 14.54 34.53
C VAL A 406 9.47 13.17 33.94
N VAL A 407 10.74 13.11 33.53
CA VAL A 407 11.65 11.95 33.27
C VAL A 407 11.37 11.04 32.07
#